data_AF-A0A6G9QLR4-F1
#
_entry.id   AF-A0A6G9QLR4-F1
#
_cell.length_a   1.000
_cell.length_b   1.000
_cell.length_c   1.000
_cell.angle_alpha   90.00
_cell.angle_beta   90.00
_cell.angle_gamma   90.00
#
_symmetry.space_group_name_H-M   'P 1'
#
loop_
_entity.id
_entity.type
_entity.pdbx_description
1 polymer ?
#
loop_
_entity_poly.entity_id
_entity_poly.type
_entity_poly.pdbx_seq_one_letter_code
_entity_poly.pdbx_strand_id
1 'polypeptide(L)'
;MTNLTIQPFFFSAYKPISGLGKLIKLGFSAVLIFASQLGQVYGDQLNTNYQTSTDEAASNIISVAKVDTQSLVKVGEADMDVMWFDVYLAKLYTTDGQYQQNRYPVMLDIEYHRDISAQDLIEATIDQWQAMGLSASEIDNIKTHLSSAWPDVAKGDRLSFVIHNHQLAEFLVNDKPFYQVSDLVFSQAFIDIWLSERTSRPKLRKQLIGEVR
;
A
#
# COMPACT_ATOMS: atom_id res chain seq x y z
N MET A 1 -42.29 22.40 27.74
CA MET A 1 -41.22 23.36 28.07
C MET A 1 -40.52 22.87 29.32
N THR A 2 -39.27 22.39 29.21
CA THR A 2 -38.13 22.70 30.09
C THR A 2 -36.92 21.90 29.62
N ASN A 3 -35.79 22.59 29.51
CA ASN A 3 -34.53 22.21 28.87
C ASN A 3 -33.59 21.38 29.77
N LEU A 4 -32.72 20.62 29.09
CA LEU A 4 -31.29 20.28 29.30
C LEU A 4 -30.68 20.24 30.72
N THR A 5 -29.85 19.22 30.96
CA THR A 5 -28.49 19.33 31.54
C THR A 5 -27.63 18.10 31.17
N ILE A 6 -26.36 18.34 30.80
CA ILE A 6 -25.34 17.38 30.35
C ILE A 6 -24.46 16.89 31.54
N GLN A 7 -24.16 15.57 31.51
CA GLN A 7 -23.03 14.72 31.97
C GLN A 7 -21.90 15.27 32.89
N PRO A 8 -21.23 14.44 33.74
CA PRO A 8 -19.99 13.77 33.30
C PRO A 8 -19.64 12.35 33.87
N PHE A 9 -18.97 11.55 33.01
CA PHE A 9 -17.83 10.60 33.15
C PHE A 9 -17.53 9.80 34.45
N PHE A 10 -17.26 8.47 34.34
CA PHE A 10 -15.92 7.83 34.30
C PHE A 10 -15.96 6.27 34.44
N PHE A 11 -15.28 5.60 33.50
CA PHE A 11 -14.58 4.29 33.45
C PHE A 11 -14.87 3.14 34.44
N SER A 12 -15.06 1.93 33.89
CA SER A 12 -14.48 0.69 34.48
C SER A 12 -14.21 -0.39 33.42
N ALA A 13 -12.91 -0.61 33.21
CA ALA A 13 -12.16 -1.79 32.80
C ALA A 13 -12.89 -2.98 32.11
N TYR A 14 -12.53 -3.22 30.85
CA TYR A 14 -12.27 -4.58 30.37
C TYR A 14 -10.88 -4.61 29.75
N LYS A 15 -9.97 -5.38 30.36
CA LYS A 15 -8.60 -5.63 29.90
C LYS A 15 -8.56 -7.06 29.36
N PRO A 16 -8.48 -7.31 28.04
CA PRO A 16 -8.20 -8.64 27.56
C PRO A 16 -6.71 -8.95 27.70
N ILE A 17 -6.45 -10.19 28.09
CA ILE A 17 -5.19 -10.75 28.55
C ILE A 17 -4.17 -10.76 27.42
N SER A 18 -3.08 -10.02 27.62
CA SER A 18 -1.86 -10.06 26.81
C SER A 18 -1.21 -11.44 26.90
N GLY A 19 -1.36 -12.26 25.87
CA GLY A 19 -0.72 -13.58 25.83
C GLY A 19 -0.93 -14.37 24.54
N LEU A 20 -2.01 -14.13 23.79
CA LEU A 20 -2.31 -14.85 22.55
C LEU A 20 -1.83 -14.14 21.26
N GLY A 21 -1.20 -12.96 21.37
CA GLY A 21 -0.70 -12.18 20.22
C GLY A 21 0.61 -12.69 19.60
N LYS A 22 1.23 -13.73 20.16
CA LYS A 22 2.47 -14.31 19.62
C LYS A 22 2.25 -15.46 18.63
N LEU A 23 1.06 -16.06 18.58
CA LEU A 23 0.77 -17.21 17.71
C LEU A 23 0.18 -16.83 16.35
N ILE A 24 -0.30 -15.60 16.16
CA ILE A 24 -0.84 -15.09 14.89
C ILE A 24 0.26 -14.53 13.96
N LYS A 25 1.45 -14.23 14.50
CA LYS A 25 2.62 -13.82 13.71
C LYS A 25 3.04 -14.83 12.64
N LEU A 26 2.59 -16.09 12.76
CA LEU A 26 2.90 -17.17 11.82
C LEU A 26 2.09 -17.14 10.51
N GLY A 27 1.09 -16.27 10.35
CA GLY A 27 0.29 -16.18 9.10
C GLY A 27 0.79 -15.16 8.09
N PHE A 28 1.40 -14.06 8.56
CA PHE A 28 2.02 -13.03 7.71
C PHE A 28 3.54 -13.25 7.55
N SER A 29 4.17 -13.91 8.54
CA SER A 29 5.60 -14.26 8.53
C SER A 29 5.90 -15.65 7.93
N ALA A 30 4.90 -16.36 7.36
CA ALA A 30 4.98 -17.78 7.03
C ALA A 30 5.97 -18.17 5.90
N VAL A 31 6.59 -17.21 5.21
CA VAL A 31 7.57 -17.51 4.15
C VAL A 31 9.02 -17.29 4.59
N LEU A 32 9.29 -16.59 5.70
CA LEU A 32 10.67 -16.26 6.07
C LEU A 32 10.90 -16.39 7.58
N ILE A 33 11.13 -17.63 8.02
CA ILE A 33 11.96 -17.89 9.20
C ILE A 33 13.36 -18.24 8.69
N PHE A 34 14.35 -17.40 8.95
CA PHE A 34 15.62 -17.80 9.58
C PHE A 34 16.50 -16.59 9.96
N ALA A 35 16.87 -16.54 11.25
CA ALA A 35 18.06 -15.91 11.87
C ALA A 35 18.20 -14.37 11.81
N SER A 36 17.87 -13.63 12.88
CA SER A 36 18.72 -13.36 14.08
C SER A 36 19.89 -12.40 13.86
N GLN A 37 19.77 -11.13 14.28
CA GLN A 37 20.46 -10.57 15.46
C GLN A 37 20.21 -9.06 15.58
N LEU A 38 20.34 -8.59 16.82
CA LEU A 38 19.78 -7.38 17.43
C LEU A 38 20.63 -6.11 17.23
N GLY A 39 19.98 -4.96 17.40
CA GLY A 39 20.59 -3.69 17.86
C GLY A 39 20.13 -2.50 17.02
N GLN A 40 19.02 -1.83 17.36
CA GLN A 40 18.97 -0.58 18.16
C GLN A 40 19.97 0.46 17.61
N VAL A 41 19.53 1.64 17.14
CA VAL A 41 19.12 2.78 17.98
C VAL A 41 18.34 3.80 17.14
N TYR A 42 17.19 4.23 17.66
CA TYR A 42 16.44 5.43 17.22
C TYR A 42 16.95 6.67 17.98
N GLY A 43 17.10 7.79 17.27
CA GLY A 43 17.34 9.11 17.85
C GLY A 43 16.64 10.18 17.01
N ASP A 44 15.69 10.86 17.64
CA ASP A 44 14.88 11.98 17.14
C ASP A 44 15.71 13.11 16.51
N GLN A 45 15.06 13.93 15.67
CA GLN A 45 14.64 15.30 16.01
C GLN A 45 13.96 15.95 14.80
N LEU A 46 12.69 16.31 15.00
CA LEU A 46 11.89 17.15 14.11
C LEU A 46 12.44 18.58 14.09
N ASN A 47 12.47 19.22 12.93
CA ASN A 47 12.38 20.68 12.88
C ASN A 47 11.58 21.15 11.66
N THR A 48 10.43 21.72 11.98
CA THR A 48 9.49 22.41 11.09
C THR A 48 10.02 23.82 10.82
N ASN A 49 9.94 24.29 9.59
CA ASN A 49 9.71 25.71 9.31
C ASN A 49 9.08 25.86 7.92
N TYR A 50 7.77 26.09 7.92
CA TYR A 50 7.06 26.74 6.81
C TYR A 50 7.05 28.24 7.06
N GLN A 51 7.53 29.02 6.10
CA GLN A 51 7.04 30.37 5.87
C GLN A 51 6.82 30.60 4.37
N THR A 52 5.58 31.00 4.10
CA THR A 52 4.96 31.39 2.84
C THR A 52 5.44 32.77 2.40
N SER A 53 5.59 33.00 1.11
CA SER A 53 5.43 34.33 0.50
C SER A 53 4.87 34.19 -0.90
N THR A 54 3.94 35.09 -1.18
CA THR A 54 2.86 35.04 -2.16
C THR A 54 3.23 35.59 -3.54
N ASP A 55 2.41 35.16 -4.49
CA ASP A 55 1.98 35.85 -5.72
C ASP A 55 2.78 35.69 -7.03
N GLU A 56 2.00 35.38 -8.07
CA GLU A 56 2.26 35.54 -9.50
C GLU A 56 3.22 34.57 -10.21
N ALA A 57 2.82 33.29 -10.29
CA ALA A 57 3.08 32.44 -11.46
C ALA A 57 2.00 31.35 -11.64
N ALA A 58 0.73 31.70 -11.43
CA ALA A 58 -0.39 30.80 -11.73
C ALA A 58 -0.75 30.91 -13.21
N SER A 59 -0.19 30.03 -14.04
CA SER A 59 -0.83 29.47 -15.27
C SER A 59 0.11 28.66 -16.17
N ASN A 60 1.10 27.95 -15.63
CA ASN A 60 1.77 26.88 -16.36
C ASN A 60 2.23 25.74 -15.43
N ILE A 61 1.38 25.40 -14.45
CA ILE A 61 1.53 24.10 -13.80
C ILE A 61 0.99 23.10 -14.82
N ILE A 62 1.89 22.35 -15.43
CA ILE A 62 1.57 21.20 -16.28
C ILE A 62 0.51 20.40 -15.51
N SER A 63 -0.73 20.43 -16.01
CA SER A 63 -1.79 19.53 -15.57
C SER A 63 -1.27 18.13 -15.86
N VAL A 64 -0.57 17.51 -14.92
CA VAL A 64 -0.19 16.11 -15.01
C VAL A 64 -1.51 15.35 -14.99
N ALA A 65 -1.99 15.00 -16.18
CA ALA A 65 -3.34 14.51 -16.37
C ALA A 65 -3.50 13.18 -15.62
N LYS A 66 -4.43 13.16 -14.67
CA LYS A 66 -4.89 11.93 -14.05
C LYS A 66 -5.74 11.14 -15.04
N VAL A 67 -5.54 9.83 -15.11
CA VAL A 67 -6.41 8.91 -15.84
C VAL A 67 -7.75 8.79 -15.13
N ASP A 68 -8.82 8.68 -15.90
CA ASP A 68 -10.09 8.15 -15.40
C ASP A 68 -9.96 6.63 -15.23
N THR A 69 -9.92 6.17 -13.98
CA THR A 69 -9.75 4.76 -13.64
C THR A 69 -10.88 3.88 -14.17
N GLN A 70 -12.09 4.44 -14.39
CA GLN A 70 -13.23 3.70 -14.92
C GLN A 70 -13.09 3.37 -16.41
N SER A 71 -12.23 4.10 -17.13
CA SER A 71 -11.93 3.84 -18.54
C SER A 71 -10.92 2.71 -18.76
N LEU A 72 -10.28 2.22 -17.69
CA LEU A 72 -9.28 1.16 -17.78
C LEU A 72 -9.93 -0.22 -17.97
N VAL A 73 -9.25 -1.08 -18.73
CA VAL A 73 -9.69 -2.43 -19.06
C VAL A 73 -8.88 -3.44 -18.25
N LYS A 74 -9.56 -4.43 -17.67
CA LYS A 74 -8.93 -5.50 -16.87
C LYS A 74 -8.01 -6.34 -17.75
N VAL A 75 -6.77 -6.52 -17.30
CA VAL A 75 -5.79 -7.44 -17.87
C VAL A 75 -6.00 -8.85 -17.32
N GLY A 76 -6.02 -8.96 -16.00
CA GLY A 76 -6.09 -10.23 -15.28
C GLY A 76 -6.37 -10.03 -13.80
N GLU A 77 -6.58 -11.13 -13.09
CA GLU A 77 -6.86 -11.16 -11.66
C GLU A 77 -6.28 -12.40 -11.02
N ALA A 78 -5.97 -12.31 -9.73
CA ALA A 78 -5.35 -13.39 -8.97
C ALA A 78 -5.79 -13.35 -7.51
N ASP A 79 -6.25 -14.50 -7.01
CA ASP A 79 -6.52 -14.71 -5.59
C ASP A 79 -5.23 -15.09 -4.85
N MET A 80 -5.07 -14.55 -3.65
CA MET A 80 -4.03 -14.99 -2.72
C MET A 80 -4.66 -15.73 -1.55
N ASP A 81 -4.42 -17.04 -1.55
CA ASP A 81 -4.84 -17.94 -0.49
C ASP A 81 -3.64 -18.39 0.34
N VAL A 82 -3.81 -18.37 1.67
CA VAL A 82 -2.88 -19.03 2.59
C VAL A 82 -3.62 -20.15 3.26
N MET A 83 -3.33 -21.39 2.85
CA MET A 83 -3.95 -22.61 3.40
C MET A 83 -5.45 -22.74 3.06
N TRP A 84 -6.38 -22.38 3.95
CA TRP A 84 -7.84 -22.49 3.74
C TRP A 84 -8.55 -21.11 3.73
N PHE A 85 -7.80 -20.07 3.41
CA PHE A 85 -7.99 -18.76 3.98
C PHE A 85 -7.67 -17.75 2.87
N ASP A 86 -8.71 -17.10 2.35
CA ASP A 86 -8.62 -16.05 1.32
C ASP A 86 -8.08 -14.76 1.96
N VAL A 87 -7.00 -14.21 1.43
CA VAL A 87 -6.35 -13.01 1.97
C VAL A 87 -6.80 -11.79 1.19
N TYR A 88 -6.69 -11.84 -0.13
CA TYR A 88 -7.14 -10.78 -1.03
C TYR A 88 -7.36 -11.30 -2.45
N LEU A 89 -8.11 -10.52 -3.23
CA LEU A 89 -8.20 -10.61 -4.68
C LEU A 89 -7.49 -9.40 -5.30
N ALA A 90 -6.46 -9.65 -6.10
CA ALA A 90 -5.74 -8.62 -6.83
C ALA A 90 -6.18 -8.58 -8.30
N LYS A 91 -6.35 -7.39 -8.86
CA LYS A 91 -6.73 -7.15 -10.26
C LYS A 91 -5.80 -6.13 -10.89
N LEU A 92 -5.43 -6.35 -12.15
CA LEU A 92 -4.61 -5.41 -12.92
C LEU A 92 -5.43 -4.82 -14.07
N TYR A 93 -5.29 -3.51 -14.29
CA TYR A 93 -5.96 -2.80 -15.37
C TYR A 93 -4.98 -1.91 -16.15
N THR A 94 -5.17 -1.83 -17.47
CA THR A 94 -4.44 -0.96 -18.39
C THR A 94 -5.40 -0.34 -19.41
N THR A 95 -4.93 0.53 -20.31
CA THR A 95 -5.79 1.22 -21.28
C THR A 95 -6.45 0.30 -22.29
N ASP A 96 -5.82 -0.81 -22.65
CA ASP A 96 -6.28 -1.76 -23.67
C ASP A 96 -6.40 -3.20 -23.16
N GLY A 97 -6.25 -3.40 -21.85
CA GLY A 97 -6.30 -4.72 -21.23
C GLY A 97 -5.09 -5.59 -21.56
N GLN A 98 -4.02 -5.02 -22.09
CA GLN A 98 -2.74 -5.69 -22.30
C GLN A 98 -1.68 -5.09 -21.39
N TYR A 99 -0.95 -5.94 -20.66
CA TYR A 99 0.16 -5.49 -19.85
C TYR A 99 1.44 -5.35 -20.68
N GLN A 100 2.13 -4.22 -20.51
CA GLN A 100 3.49 -4.02 -20.98
C GLN A 100 4.27 -3.29 -19.89
N GLN A 101 5.49 -3.76 -19.60
CA GLN A 101 6.34 -3.14 -18.60
C GLN A 101 6.62 -1.67 -18.95
N ASN A 102 6.56 -0.80 -17.93
CA ASN A 102 6.78 0.64 -18.04
C ASN A 102 5.81 1.37 -18.99
N ARG A 103 4.65 0.77 -19.30
CA ARG A 103 3.56 1.44 -20.03
C ARG A 103 2.51 1.91 -19.03
N TYR A 104 2.26 3.21 -19.06
CA TYR A 104 1.28 3.88 -18.21
C TYR A 104 0.12 4.44 -19.05
N PRO A 105 -1.08 4.58 -18.47
CA PRO A 105 -1.44 4.29 -17.09
C PRO A 105 -1.59 2.79 -16.78
N VAL A 106 -1.36 2.44 -15.51
CA VAL A 106 -1.62 1.11 -14.94
C VAL A 106 -2.27 1.25 -13.57
N MET A 107 -3.24 0.38 -13.27
CA MET A 107 -3.88 0.31 -11.96
C MET A 107 -3.81 -1.11 -11.42
N LEU A 108 -3.27 -1.23 -10.21
CA LEU A 108 -3.38 -2.43 -9.38
C LEU A 108 -4.49 -2.18 -8.35
N ASP A 109 -5.49 -3.05 -8.30
CA ASP A 109 -6.60 -2.98 -7.34
C ASP A 109 -6.57 -4.22 -6.45
N ILE A 110 -6.55 -4.03 -5.12
CA ILE A 110 -6.49 -5.12 -4.14
C ILE A 110 -7.72 -5.03 -3.25
N GLU A 111 -8.54 -6.08 -3.27
CA GLU A 111 -9.70 -6.24 -2.39
C GLU A 111 -9.32 -7.16 -1.22
N TYR A 112 -9.32 -6.64 0.00
CA TYR A 112 -8.93 -7.39 1.18
C TYR A 112 -10.09 -8.21 1.74
N HIS A 113 -9.84 -9.48 2.06
CA HIS A 113 -10.86 -10.38 2.62
C HIS A 113 -10.73 -10.55 4.13
N ARG A 114 -9.85 -9.76 4.77
CA ARG A 114 -9.61 -9.73 6.23
C ARG A 114 -9.13 -8.36 6.70
N ASP A 115 -9.17 -8.19 8.01
CA ASP A 115 -8.59 -7.04 8.69
C ASP A 115 -7.06 -7.18 8.75
N ILE A 116 -6.33 -6.13 8.35
CA ILE A 116 -4.87 -6.07 8.38
C ILE A 116 -4.48 -4.67 8.86
N SER A 117 -3.55 -4.59 9.81
CA SER A 117 -3.07 -3.30 10.28
C SER A 117 -2.15 -2.63 9.24
N ALA A 118 -2.11 -1.31 9.22
CA ALA A 118 -1.17 -0.55 8.39
C ALA A 118 0.27 -1.00 8.63
N GLN A 119 0.63 -1.26 9.88
CA GLN A 119 1.96 -1.70 10.27
C GLN A 119 2.31 -3.05 9.63
N ASP A 120 1.39 -4.03 9.67
CA ASP A 120 1.62 -5.35 9.06
C ASP A 120 1.77 -5.24 7.54
N LEU A 121 0.98 -4.37 6.89
CA LEU A 121 1.12 -4.10 5.45
C LEU A 121 2.52 -3.54 5.14
N ILE A 122 2.94 -2.50 5.88
CA ILE A 122 4.23 -1.83 5.70
C ILE A 122 5.39 -2.83 5.89
N GLU A 123 5.37 -3.60 6.97
CA GLU A 123 6.40 -4.62 7.26
C GLU A 123 6.47 -5.66 6.15
N ALA A 124 5.33 -6.22 5.74
CA ALA A 124 5.30 -7.22 4.66
C ALA A 124 5.84 -6.67 3.33
N THR A 125 5.60 -5.40 3.04
CA THR A 125 6.07 -4.74 1.82
C THR A 125 7.58 -4.49 1.83
N ILE A 126 8.11 -4.07 2.98
CA ILE A 126 9.55 -3.95 3.20
C ILE A 126 10.22 -5.32 3.03
N ASP A 127 9.65 -6.38 3.59
CA ASP A 127 10.16 -7.75 3.43
C ASP A 127 10.19 -8.18 1.95
N GLN A 128 9.16 -7.81 1.16
CA GLN A 128 9.16 -8.07 -0.28
C GLN A 128 10.30 -7.34 -1.00
N TRP A 129 10.50 -6.06 -0.71
CA TRP A 129 11.60 -5.30 -1.31
C TRP A 129 12.97 -5.88 -0.96
N GLN A 130 13.17 -6.29 0.28
CA GLN A 130 14.40 -6.98 0.70
C GLN A 130 14.60 -8.30 -0.05
N ALA A 131 13.54 -9.12 -0.17
CA ALA A 131 13.58 -10.38 -0.92
C ALA A 131 13.85 -10.17 -2.42
N MET A 132 13.42 -9.04 -2.98
CA MET A 132 13.71 -8.61 -4.35
C MET A 132 15.10 -7.95 -4.50
N GLY A 133 15.88 -7.87 -3.42
CA GLY A 133 17.27 -7.42 -3.42
C GLY A 133 17.47 -5.91 -3.32
N LEU A 134 16.46 -5.14 -2.91
CA LEU A 134 16.66 -3.73 -2.58
C LEU A 134 17.53 -3.63 -1.31
N SER A 135 18.50 -2.74 -1.34
CA SER A 135 19.35 -2.42 -0.20
C SER A 135 18.56 -1.67 0.88
N ALA A 136 19.05 -1.72 2.12
CA ALA A 136 18.46 -0.96 3.22
C ALA A 136 18.37 0.54 2.92
N SER A 137 19.40 1.11 2.25
CA SER A 137 19.42 2.51 1.85
C SER A 137 18.33 2.85 0.82
N GLU A 138 18.14 1.98 -0.18
CA GLU A 138 17.06 2.17 -1.17
C GLU A 138 15.69 2.12 -0.50
N ILE A 139 15.47 1.18 0.42
CA ILE A 139 14.21 1.05 1.16
C ILE A 139 13.98 2.26 2.07
N ASP A 140 15.00 2.71 2.80
CA ASP A 140 14.90 3.86 3.70
C ASP A 140 14.48 5.14 2.97
N ASN A 141 14.92 5.30 1.71
CA ASN A 141 14.56 6.46 0.89
C ASN A 141 13.07 6.48 0.48
N ILE A 142 12.44 5.31 0.34
CA ILE A 142 11.09 5.21 -0.24
C ILE A 142 10.01 4.76 0.76
N LYS A 143 10.38 4.14 1.89
CA LYS A 143 9.42 3.56 2.85
C LYS A 143 8.50 4.59 3.52
N THR A 144 8.93 5.85 3.58
CA THR A 144 8.15 6.97 4.17
C THR A 144 6.84 7.21 3.43
N HIS A 145 6.79 6.93 2.13
CA HIS A 145 5.56 6.94 1.35
C HIS A 145 4.57 5.88 1.85
N LEU A 146 5.02 4.66 2.17
CA LEU A 146 4.13 3.61 2.72
C LEU A 146 3.51 4.06 4.04
N SER A 147 4.32 4.56 4.97
CA SER A 147 3.83 5.02 6.28
C SER A 147 2.86 6.20 6.19
N SER A 148 2.90 6.96 5.09
CA SER A 148 1.98 8.08 4.85
C SER A 148 0.72 7.65 4.10
N ALA A 149 0.82 6.60 3.28
CA ALA A 149 -0.20 6.21 2.33
C ALA A 149 -1.16 5.14 2.83
N TRP A 150 -0.80 4.35 3.85
CA TRP A 150 -1.54 3.15 4.20
C TRP A 150 -2.30 3.29 5.52
N PRO A 151 -3.65 3.24 5.48
CA PRO A 151 -4.45 3.07 6.68
C PRO A 151 -4.49 1.58 7.09
N ASP A 152 -5.05 1.32 8.27
CA ASP A 152 -5.57 -0.01 8.56
C ASP A 152 -6.64 -0.38 7.51
N VAL A 153 -6.67 -1.62 7.07
CA VAL A 153 -7.68 -2.13 6.12
C VAL A 153 -8.57 -3.13 6.83
N ALA A 154 -9.88 -2.99 6.67
CA ALA A 154 -10.86 -3.94 7.13
C ALA A 154 -11.20 -4.94 6.02
N LYS A 155 -11.80 -6.08 6.40
CA LYS A 155 -12.42 -6.99 5.44
C LYS A 155 -13.42 -6.25 4.56
N GLY A 156 -13.23 -6.36 3.24
CA GLY A 156 -14.05 -5.73 2.21
C GLY A 156 -13.49 -4.39 1.72
N ASP A 157 -12.47 -3.84 2.37
CA ASP A 157 -11.80 -2.64 1.87
C ASP A 157 -11.00 -2.92 0.60
N ARG A 158 -10.92 -1.89 -0.24
CA ARG A 158 -10.10 -1.87 -1.44
C ARG A 158 -9.01 -0.82 -1.35
N LEU A 159 -7.78 -1.25 -1.65
CA LEU A 159 -6.63 -0.38 -1.84
C LEU A 159 -6.17 -0.50 -3.29
N SER A 160 -6.25 0.60 -4.03
CA SER A 160 -5.79 0.65 -5.41
C SER A 160 -4.55 1.52 -5.51
N PHE A 161 -3.56 1.10 -6.30
CA PHE A 161 -2.41 1.92 -6.69
C PHE A 161 -2.47 2.21 -8.18
N VAL A 162 -2.57 3.49 -8.53
CA VAL A 162 -2.68 3.95 -9.91
C VAL A 162 -1.43 4.72 -10.27
N ILE A 163 -0.70 4.27 -11.28
CA ILE A 163 0.35 5.07 -11.91
C ILE A 163 -0.25 5.70 -13.15
N HIS A 164 -0.42 7.02 -13.13
CA HIS A 164 -0.98 7.80 -14.23
C HIS A 164 0.02 7.95 -15.37
N ASN A 165 1.26 8.27 -14.99
CA ASN A 165 2.40 8.47 -15.86
C ASN A 165 3.69 8.44 -15.02
N HIS A 166 4.83 8.72 -15.64
CA HIS A 166 6.14 8.69 -14.98
C HIS A 166 6.35 9.71 -13.84
N GLN A 167 5.43 10.65 -13.65
CA GLN A 167 5.55 11.74 -12.68
C GLN A 167 4.51 11.64 -11.56
N LEU A 168 3.46 10.87 -11.76
CA LEU A 168 2.29 10.88 -10.90
C LEU A 168 1.72 9.48 -10.72
N ALA A 169 1.66 9.06 -9.46
CA ALA A 169 0.87 7.94 -9.00
C ALA A 169 -0.01 8.36 -7.81
N GLU A 170 -0.99 7.53 -7.46
CA GLU A 170 -1.78 7.73 -6.24
C GLU A 170 -2.31 6.41 -5.67
N PHE A 171 -2.51 6.40 -4.36
CA PHE A 171 -3.29 5.39 -3.67
C PHE A 171 -4.73 5.86 -3.54
N LEU A 172 -5.66 4.94 -3.81
CA LEU A 172 -7.08 5.10 -3.55
C LEU A 172 -7.52 4.10 -2.49
N VAL A 173 -8.35 4.54 -1.55
CA VAL A 173 -9.02 3.69 -0.58
C VAL A 173 -10.51 3.72 -0.90
N ASN A 174 -11.09 2.57 -1.23
CA ASN A 174 -12.50 2.45 -1.61
C ASN A 174 -12.89 3.49 -2.68
N ASP A 175 -12.11 3.54 -3.76
CA ASP A 175 -12.23 4.46 -4.92
C ASP A 175 -12.00 5.96 -4.62
N LYS A 176 -11.61 6.31 -3.40
CA LYS A 176 -11.34 7.70 -3.02
C LYS A 176 -9.84 7.95 -2.99
N PRO A 177 -9.32 9.00 -3.67
CA PRO A 177 -7.93 9.39 -3.55
C PRO A 177 -7.55 9.59 -2.08
N PHE A 178 -6.48 8.93 -1.66
CA PHE A 178 -5.99 8.97 -0.28
C PHE A 178 -4.61 9.60 -0.19
N TYR A 179 -3.68 9.20 -1.07
CA TYR A 179 -2.31 9.70 -1.05
C TYR A 179 -1.73 9.82 -2.46
N GLN A 180 -1.21 10.99 -2.79
CA GLN A 180 -0.55 11.24 -4.06
C GLN A 180 0.96 10.97 -3.93
N VAL A 181 1.53 10.37 -4.97
CA VAL A 181 2.95 10.07 -5.04
C VAL A 181 3.55 10.72 -6.28
N SER A 182 4.56 11.57 -6.06
CA SER A 182 5.36 12.21 -7.11
C SER A 182 6.81 11.71 -7.09
N ASP A 183 6.98 10.41 -6.83
CA ASP A 183 8.26 9.72 -6.79
C ASP A 183 8.19 8.47 -7.66
N LEU A 184 8.93 8.49 -8.78
CA LEU A 184 9.00 7.39 -9.74
C LEU A 184 9.72 6.18 -9.15
N VAL A 185 10.73 6.37 -8.29
CA VAL A 185 11.50 5.29 -7.68
C VAL A 185 10.59 4.49 -6.76
N PHE A 186 9.84 5.16 -5.89
CA PHE A 186 8.81 4.51 -5.08
C PHE A 186 7.76 3.83 -5.95
N SER A 187 7.21 4.54 -6.95
CA SER A 187 6.09 4.03 -7.74
C SER A 187 6.47 2.74 -8.48
N GLN A 188 7.69 2.72 -9.04
CA GLN A 188 8.23 1.53 -9.69
C GLN A 188 8.52 0.41 -8.68
N ALA A 189 9.19 0.72 -7.57
CA ALA A 189 9.51 -0.28 -6.56
C ALA A 189 8.25 -0.95 -6.00
N PHE A 190 7.19 -0.17 -5.76
CA PHE A 190 5.93 -0.67 -5.26
C PHE A 190 5.21 -1.60 -6.26
N ILE A 191 5.01 -1.14 -7.49
CA ILE A 191 4.29 -1.95 -8.50
C ILE A 191 5.10 -3.20 -8.90
N ASP A 192 6.43 -3.14 -8.82
CA ASP A 192 7.32 -4.25 -9.13
C ASP A 192 7.14 -5.46 -8.20
N ILE A 193 6.69 -5.26 -6.95
CA ILE A 193 6.32 -6.36 -6.05
C ILE A 193 5.35 -7.33 -6.74
N TRP A 194 4.47 -6.79 -7.60
CA TRP A 194 3.40 -7.52 -8.26
C TRP A 194 3.78 -7.92 -9.69
N LEU A 195 4.43 -7.02 -10.43
CA LEU A 195 4.58 -7.13 -11.88
C LEU A 195 6.01 -7.44 -12.35
N SER A 196 7.01 -7.32 -11.48
CA SER A 196 8.39 -7.65 -11.84
C SER A 196 8.56 -9.16 -12.04
N GLU A 197 9.39 -9.57 -12.99
CA GLU A 197 9.81 -10.97 -13.12
C GLU A 197 10.54 -11.49 -11.86
N ARG A 198 11.09 -10.58 -11.05
CA ARG A 198 11.76 -10.88 -9.77
C ARG A 198 10.81 -10.95 -8.58
N THR A 199 9.50 -10.84 -8.79
CA THR A 199 8.52 -10.98 -7.71
C THR A 199 8.68 -12.32 -6.98
N SER A 200 8.43 -12.33 -5.67
CA SER A 200 8.36 -13.57 -4.90
C SER A 200 7.16 -14.45 -5.27
N ARG A 201 6.21 -13.92 -6.06
CA ARG A 201 4.94 -14.58 -6.42
C ARG A 201 4.77 -14.73 -7.95
N PRO A 202 5.62 -15.51 -8.64
CA PRO A 202 5.59 -15.60 -10.11
C PRO A 202 4.27 -16.14 -10.67
N LYS A 203 3.59 -17.06 -9.97
CA LYS A 203 2.28 -17.57 -10.41
C LYS A 203 1.20 -16.47 -10.38
N LEU A 204 1.15 -15.71 -9.28
CA LEU A 204 0.22 -14.58 -9.11
C LEU A 204 0.45 -13.53 -10.20
N ARG A 205 1.72 -13.17 -10.46
CA ARG A 205 2.08 -12.26 -11.55
C ARG A 205 1.51 -12.74 -12.88
N LYS A 206 1.73 -14.01 -13.24
CA LYS A 206 1.24 -14.56 -14.52
C LYS A 206 -0.27 -14.45 -14.67
N GLN A 207 -1.02 -14.63 -13.59
CA GLN A 207 -2.48 -14.43 -13.58
C GLN A 207 -2.85 -12.95 -13.77
N LEU A 208 -2.20 -12.05 -13.03
CA LEU A 208 -2.43 -10.60 -13.15
C LEU A 208 -2.16 -10.05 -14.56
N ILE A 209 -1.08 -10.49 -15.21
CA ILE A 209 -0.70 -10.02 -16.55
C ILE A 209 -1.37 -10.81 -17.68
N GLY A 210 -2.29 -11.73 -17.36
CA GLY A 210 -3.08 -12.47 -18.35
C GLY A 210 -2.32 -13.60 -19.09
N GLU A 211 -1.15 -14.01 -18.59
CA GLU A 211 -0.39 -15.13 -19.16
C GLU A 211 -1.01 -16.50 -18.85
N VAL A 212 -1.72 -16.62 -17.72
CA VAL A 212 -2.44 -17.83 -17.32
C VAL A 212 -3.79 -17.47 -16.71
N ARG A 213 -4.78 -18.36 -16.86
CA ARG A 213 -6.08 -18.26 -16.20
C ARG A 213 -6.11 -19.18 -15.00
#